data_AF-A0A497MF17-F1
#
_entry.id   AF-A0A497MF17-F1
#
_cell.length_a   1.000
_cell.length_b   1.000
_cell.length_c   1.000
_cell.angle_alpha   90.00
_cell.angle_beta   90.00
_cell.angle_gamma   90.00
#
_symmetry.space_group_name_H-M   'P 1'
#
loop_
_entity.id
_entity.type
_entity.pdbx_description
1 polymer ?
#
loop_
_entity_poly.entity_id
_entity_poly.type
_entity_poly.pdbx_seq_one_letter_code
_entity_poly.pdbx_strand_id
1 'polypeptide(L)'
;MEKIEEQTKFLEAKKIRKKKFEDFLKDLSDEYEVYVPAGKNELISFERFPLEEGEIFVKYTRTMLPAKKILFPNDMVLMEIKEEKVEEKLPEKKIAIVGLHLCDINALKIVDAMLSREYPDSYYLKVRENSILIGVECIPDDKCFCLSMRTNRVENGFDLFFLDGDEEYY
;
A
#
# COMPACT_ATOMS: atom_id res chain seq x y z
N MET A 1 0.00 -21.86 33.04
CA MET A 1 -0.25 -20.44 32.71
C MET A 1 1.09 -19.73 32.54
N GLU A 2 1.96 -20.23 31.65
CA GLU A 2 3.37 -19.79 31.62
C GLU A 2 3.99 -19.90 30.21
N LYS A 3 3.15 -19.85 29.16
CA LYS A 3 3.59 -20.00 27.76
C LYS A 3 2.83 -19.13 26.74
N ILE A 4 2.39 -17.93 27.14
CA ILE A 4 1.74 -16.98 26.21
C ILE A 4 2.49 -15.63 26.11
N GLU A 5 3.48 -15.35 26.95
CA GLU A 5 4.14 -14.03 26.97
C GLU A 5 5.34 -13.88 26.02
N GLU A 6 5.70 -14.90 25.25
CA GLU A 6 6.99 -14.90 24.53
C GLU A 6 6.86 -14.69 23.01
N GLN A 7 6.08 -13.70 22.56
CA GLN A 7 6.16 -13.19 21.18
C GLN A 7 5.39 -11.87 20.97
N THR A 8 5.88 -10.78 21.57
CA THR A 8 5.55 -9.44 21.08
C THR A 8 6.85 -8.66 20.98
N LYS A 9 7.55 -8.86 19.86
CA LYS A 9 8.67 -8.02 19.46
C LYS A 9 8.07 -6.66 19.12
N PHE A 10 8.01 -5.75 20.09
CA PHE A 10 7.52 -4.39 19.87
C PHE A 10 8.36 -3.76 18.75
N LEU A 11 7.72 -3.46 17.63
CA LEU A 11 8.22 -2.48 16.66
C LEU A 11 8.43 -1.17 17.43
N GLU A 12 9.56 -0.50 17.20
CA GLU A 12 9.87 0.78 17.85
C GLU A 12 8.82 1.82 17.41
N ALA A 13 7.84 2.08 18.27
CA ALA A 13 6.71 2.97 17.96
C ALA A 13 7.20 4.42 17.90
N LYS A 14 6.94 5.10 16.78
CA LYS A 14 7.29 6.50 16.56
C LYS A 14 6.03 7.30 16.34
N LYS A 15 5.97 8.49 16.91
CA LYS A 15 4.78 9.33 16.81
C LYS A 15 4.93 10.38 15.73
N ILE A 16 3.86 10.58 14.96
CA ILE A 16 3.72 11.70 14.03
C ILE A 16 2.42 12.44 14.33
N ARG A 17 2.49 13.77 14.45
CA ARG A 17 1.29 14.60 14.62
C ARG A 17 0.46 14.56 13.34
N LYS A 18 -0.86 14.44 13.46
CA LYS A 18 -1.77 14.40 12.29
C LYS A 18 -1.59 15.61 11.35
N LYS A 19 -1.32 16.80 11.92
CA LYS A 19 -1.04 18.03 11.16
C LYS A 19 0.19 17.96 10.25
N LYS A 20 1.12 17.04 10.53
CA LYS A 20 2.33 16.81 9.73
C LYS A 20 2.18 15.66 8.73
N PHE A 21 1.00 15.04 8.64
CA PHE A 21 0.79 13.92 7.73
C PHE A 21 0.99 14.32 6.26
N GLU A 22 0.44 15.47 5.85
CA GLU A 22 0.67 15.98 4.50
C GLU A 22 2.13 16.34 4.25
N ASP A 23 2.84 16.89 5.23
CA ASP A 23 4.27 17.17 5.10
C ASP A 23 5.08 15.88 4.94
N PHE A 24 4.71 14.82 5.69
CA PHE A 24 5.28 13.49 5.49
C PHE A 24 5.03 12.95 4.08
N LEU A 25 3.83 13.14 3.52
CA LEU A 25 3.55 12.74 2.14
C LEU A 25 4.38 13.54 1.13
N LYS A 26 4.62 14.83 1.38
CA LYS A 26 5.50 15.67 0.55
C LYS A 26 6.93 15.15 0.59
N ASP A 27 7.48 14.93 1.78
CA ASP A 27 8.84 14.39 1.95
C ASP A 27 8.99 13.03 1.25
N LEU A 28 7.96 12.17 1.33
CA LEU A 28 7.95 10.88 0.65
C LEU A 28 7.88 11.01 -0.89
N SER A 29 7.20 12.06 -1.38
CA SER A 29 7.03 12.33 -2.80
C SER A 29 8.31 12.82 -3.51
N ASP A 30 9.34 13.20 -2.75
CA ASP A 30 10.65 13.56 -3.31
C ASP A 30 11.37 12.36 -3.95
N GLU A 31 11.11 11.15 -3.46
CA GLU A 31 11.76 9.92 -3.93
C GLU A 31 10.78 8.89 -4.53
N TYR A 32 9.51 8.91 -4.11
CA TYR A 32 8.51 7.92 -4.48
C TYR A 32 7.31 8.54 -5.22
N GLU A 33 6.75 7.80 -6.17
CA GLU A 33 5.40 8.08 -6.68
C GLU A 33 4.39 7.64 -5.61
N VAL A 34 3.83 8.61 -4.87
CA VAL A 34 2.98 8.37 -3.71
C VAL A 34 1.52 8.21 -4.14
N TYR A 35 0.87 7.16 -3.66
CA TYR A 35 -0.56 6.91 -3.81
C TYR A 35 -1.24 6.89 -2.45
N VAL A 36 -2.37 7.59 -2.35
CA VAL A 36 -3.13 7.75 -1.11
C VAL A 36 -4.63 7.49 -1.34
N PRO A 37 -5.37 7.01 -0.33
CA PRO A 37 -6.83 6.98 -0.39
C PRO A 37 -7.36 8.41 -0.48
N ALA A 38 -7.95 8.74 -1.63
CA ALA A 38 -8.52 10.06 -1.88
C ALA A 38 -9.82 9.94 -2.70
N GLY A 39 -10.63 10.99 -2.67
CA GLY A 39 -11.88 10.99 -3.42
C GLY A 39 -12.77 12.19 -3.19
N LYS A 40 -13.99 12.09 -3.74
CA LYS A 40 -15.08 13.06 -3.56
C LYS A 40 -16.36 12.30 -3.25
N ASN A 41 -17.21 12.85 -2.37
CA ASN A 41 -18.55 12.34 -2.06
C ASN A 41 -18.56 10.83 -1.70
N GLU A 42 -17.67 10.41 -0.78
CA GLU A 42 -17.55 9.02 -0.30
C GLU A 42 -17.09 7.97 -1.34
N LEU A 43 -16.83 8.38 -2.59
CA LEU A 43 -16.19 7.53 -3.59
C LEU A 43 -14.67 7.64 -3.45
N ILE A 44 -14.08 6.71 -2.71
CA ILE A 44 -12.65 6.70 -2.39
C ILE A 44 -11.93 5.71 -3.31
N SER A 45 -10.81 6.15 -3.88
CA SER A 45 -9.87 5.36 -4.67
C SER A 45 -8.45 5.67 -4.23
N PHE A 46 -7.49 4.84 -4.61
CA PHE A 46 -6.09 5.23 -4.47
C PHE A 46 -5.70 6.15 -5.62
N GLU A 47 -5.40 7.40 -5.30
CA GLU A 47 -5.02 8.44 -6.26
C GLU A 47 -3.58 8.88 -6.01
N ARG A 48 -2.94 9.39 -7.07
CA ARG A 48 -1.56 9.89 -6.99
C ARG A 48 -1.53 11.23 -6.24
N PHE A 49 -0.62 11.37 -5.29
CA PHE A 49 -0.31 12.62 -4.60
C PHE A 49 0.81 13.39 -5.33
N PRO A 50 0.79 14.74 -5.37
CA PRO A 50 -0.27 15.64 -4.89
C PRO A 50 -1.56 15.48 -5.69
N LEU A 51 -2.70 15.64 -5.01
CA LEU A 51 -4.02 15.49 -5.64
C LEU A 51 -4.31 16.66 -6.58
N GLU A 52 -4.85 16.38 -7.76
CA GLU A 52 -5.43 17.40 -8.63
C GLU A 52 -6.77 17.89 -8.07
N GLU A 53 -7.60 16.96 -7.58
CA GLU A 53 -8.91 17.24 -7.01
C GLU A 53 -9.27 16.24 -5.88
N GLY A 54 -10.10 16.68 -4.93
CA GLY A 54 -10.60 15.84 -3.85
C GLY A 54 -9.82 16.00 -2.55
N GLU A 55 -10.10 15.12 -1.59
CA GLU A 55 -9.49 15.15 -0.25
C GLU A 55 -8.86 13.78 0.07
N ILE A 56 -7.83 13.80 0.92
CA ILE A 56 -7.14 12.60 1.41
C ILE A 56 -7.90 12.05 2.62
N PHE A 57 -8.16 10.75 2.64
CA PHE A 57 -8.87 10.07 3.72
C PHE A 57 -7.97 9.07 4.44
N VAL A 58 -7.43 9.43 5.61
CA VAL A 58 -6.69 8.45 6.42
C VAL A 58 -7.61 7.40 7.02
N LYS A 59 -8.84 7.79 7.37
CA LYS A 59 -9.88 6.91 7.91
C LYS A 59 -10.97 6.70 6.88
N TYR A 60 -11.07 5.49 6.37
CA TYR A 60 -12.08 5.10 5.40
C TYR A 60 -12.47 3.63 5.53
N THR A 61 -13.60 3.22 4.95
CA THR A 61 -14.07 1.83 5.06
C THR A 61 -13.59 0.97 3.89
N ARG A 62 -13.73 1.46 2.66
CA ARG A 62 -13.40 0.72 1.43
C ARG A 62 -13.06 1.67 0.29
N THR A 63 -12.25 1.19 -0.64
CA THR A 63 -12.03 1.84 -1.93
C THR A 63 -12.92 1.22 -3.01
N MET A 64 -13.18 1.97 -4.08
CA MET A 64 -13.85 1.49 -5.28
C MET A 64 -12.98 0.51 -6.07
N LEU A 65 -11.67 0.73 -6.07
CA LEU A 65 -10.69 -0.12 -6.72
C LEU A 65 -9.64 -0.60 -5.71
N PRO A 66 -9.23 -1.88 -5.79
CA PRO A 66 -8.25 -2.43 -4.87
C PRO A 66 -6.86 -1.84 -5.12
N ALA A 67 -6.06 -1.70 -4.06
CA ALA A 67 -4.72 -1.12 -4.14
C ALA A 67 -3.78 -1.84 -5.12
N LYS A 68 -3.99 -3.14 -5.35
CA LYS A 68 -3.20 -3.92 -6.32
C LYS A 68 -3.20 -3.31 -7.72
N LYS A 69 -4.21 -2.53 -8.11
CA LYS A 69 -4.24 -1.87 -9.42
C LYS A 69 -3.05 -0.92 -9.63
N ILE A 70 -2.50 -0.36 -8.55
CA ILE A 70 -1.30 0.51 -8.60
C ILE A 70 -0.06 -0.28 -9.03
N LEU A 71 0.03 -1.56 -8.62
CA LEU A 71 1.15 -2.43 -8.99
C LEU A 71 1.01 -3.03 -10.40
N PHE A 72 -0.17 -2.91 -11.02
CA PHE A 72 -0.48 -3.37 -12.37
C PHE A 72 -1.08 -2.23 -13.21
N PRO A 73 -0.29 -1.19 -13.56
CA PRO A 73 -0.76 -0.13 -14.43
C PRO A 73 -1.16 -0.68 -15.81
N ASN A 74 -2.27 -0.15 -16.35
CA ASN A 74 -2.81 -0.59 -17.65
C ASN A 74 -1.90 -0.21 -18.83
N ASP A 75 -1.01 0.76 -18.64
CA ASP A 75 -0.12 1.36 -19.63
C ASP A 75 1.36 0.96 -19.42
N MET A 76 1.60 -0.21 -18.83
CA MET A 76 2.96 -0.72 -18.61
C MET A 76 3.70 -0.94 -19.94
N VAL A 77 4.84 -0.24 -20.10
CA VAL A 77 5.74 -0.45 -21.23
C VAL A 77 6.57 -1.71 -20.98
N LEU A 78 6.41 -2.72 -21.84
CA LEU A 78 7.16 -3.97 -21.73
C LEU A 78 8.45 -3.95 -22.53
N MET A 79 8.43 -3.34 -23.71
CA MET A 79 9.56 -3.31 -24.63
C MET A 79 9.63 -1.98 -25.37
N GLU A 80 10.83 -1.57 -25.73
CA GLU A 80 11.11 -0.42 -26.56
C GLU A 80 11.89 -0.87 -27.80
N ILE A 81 11.54 -0.32 -28.97
CA ILE A 81 12.22 -0.62 -30.23
C ILE A 81 13.07 0.59 -30.62
N LYS A 82 14.39 0.41 -30.73
CA LYS A 82 15.34 1.45 -31.16
C LYS A 82 16.21 0.92 -32.29
N GLU A 83 16.17 1.58 -33.45
CA GLU A 83 17.07 1.32 -34.58
C GLU A 83 17.25 -0.18 -34.87
N GLU A 84 16.14 -0.93 -34.92
CA GLU A 84 16.04 -2.38 -35.16
C GLU A 84 16.42 -3.32 -34.00
N LYS A 85 16.71 -2.78 -32.80
CA LYS A 85 16.88 -3.57 -31.57
C LYS A 85 15.63 -3.50 -30.70
N VAL A 86 15.25 -4.64 -30.13
CA VAL A 86 14.20 -4.74 -29.10
C VAL A 86 14.89 -4.80 -27.74
N GLU A 87 14.59 -3.83 -26.88
CA GLU A 87 15.08 -3.76 -25.51
C GLU A 87 13.91 -4.04 -24.55
N GLU A 88 14.09 -5.01 -23.65
CA GLU A 88 13.15 -5.22 -22.54
C GLU A 88 13.25 -4.05 -21.56
N LYS A 89 12.10 -3.53 -21.12
CA LYS A 89 12.04 -2.36 -20.25
C LYS A 89 11.35 -2.70 -18.94
N LEU A 90 12.13 -2.92 -17.90
CA LEU A 90 11.59 -3.14 -16.56
C LEU A 90 11.18 -1.81 -15.91
N PRO A 91 10.17 -1.81 -15.02
CA PRO A 91 9.74 -0.61 -14.33
C PRO A 91 10.81 -0.14 -13.34
N GLU A 92 11.23 1.11 -13.50
CA GLU A 92 12.28 1.74 -12.66
C GLU A 92 11.70 2.61 -11.54
N LYS A 93 10.41 2.93 -11.62
CA LYS A 93 9.75 3.85 -10.68
C LYS A 93 9.68 3.27 -9.28
N LYS A 94 10.03 4.10 -8.30
CA LYS A 94 9.76 3.84 -6.88
C LYS A 94 8.34 4.26 -6.54
N ILE A 95 7.59 3.41 -5.87
CA ILE A 95 6.18 3.64 -5.54
C ILE A 95 5.99 3.60 -4.03
N ALA A 96 5.19 4.50 -3.48
CA ALA A 96 4.72 4.39 -2.11
C ALA A 96 3.20 4.31 -2.09
N ILE A 97 2.63 3.27 -1.50
CA ILE A 97 1.18 3.13 -1.32
C ILE A 97 0.88 3.33 0.14
N VAL A 98 0.19 4.44 0.46
CA VAL A 98 -0.15 4.83 1.82
C VAL A 98 -1.63 4.64 2.05
N GLY A 99 -2.02 4.14 3.22
CA GLY A 99 -3.42 3.93 3.58
C GLY A 99 -3.90 2.50 3.36
N LEU A 100 -3.02 1.52 3.23
CA LEU A 100 -3.45 0.13 3.01
C LEU A 100 -4.15 -0.45 4.23
N HIS A 101 -5.32 -1.05 4.05
CA HIS A 101 -5.91 -1.84 5.12
C HIS A 101 -5.21 -3.20 5.24
N LEU A 102 -5.32 -3.84 6.41
CA LEU A 102 -4.77 -5.18 6.66
C LEU A 102 -5.25 -6.23 5.63
N CYS A 103 -6.47 -6.09 5.13
CA CYS A 103 -6.99 -6.97 4.08
C CYS A 103 -6.32 -6.73 2.71
N ASP A 104 -5.94 -5.49 2.39
CA ASP A 104 -5.20 -5.18 1.16
C ASP A 104 -3.79 -5.78 1.23
N ILE A 105 -3.12 -5.63 2.38
CA ILE A 105 -1.77 -6.20 2.59
C ILE A 105 -1.82 -7.74 2.47
N ASN A 106 -2.82 -8.39 3.08
CA ASN A 106 -3.02 -9.82 2.91
C ASN A 106 -3.28 -10.21 1.45
N ALA A 107 -4.07 -9.42 0.71
CA ALA A 107 -4.30 -9.65 -0.71
C ALA A 107 -3.00 -9.56 -1.52
N LEU A 108 -2.16 -8.55 -1.23
CA LEU A 108 -0.85 -8.40 -1.87
C LEU A 108 0.08 -9.58 -1.57
N LYS A 109 0.08 -10.12 -0.35
CA LYS A 109 0.87 -11.32 -0.02
C LYS A 109 0.47 -12.55 -0.84
N ILE A 110 -0.82 -12.69 -1.16
CA ILE A 110 -1.30 -13.78 -2.03
C ILE A 110 -0.78 -13.57 -3.45
N VAL A 111 -0.80 -12.32 -3.95
CA VAL A 111 -0.26 -11.97 -5.27
C VAL A 111 1.25 -12.20 -5.33
N ASP A 112 1.98 -11.73 -4.31
CA ASP A 112 3.41 -11.96 -4.12
C ASP A 112 3.73 -13.46 -4.20
N ALA A 113 3.01 -14.27 -3.43
CA ALA A 113 3.20 -15.72 -3.40
C ALA A 113 2.82 -16.41 -4.72
N MET A 114 1.95 -15.83 -5.55
CA MET A 114 1.57 -16.39 -6.85
C MET A 114 2.60 -16.05 -7.93
N LEU A 115 3.05 -14.79 -7.97
CA LEU A 115 3.89 -14.24 -9.03
C LEU A 115 5.40 -14.40 -8.78
N SER A 116 5.78 -15.01 -7.65
CA SER A 116 7.18 -15.34 -7.32
C SER A 116 7.50 -16.84 -7.41
N ARG A 117 6.58 -17.67 -7.92
CA ARG A 117 6.76 -19.14 -7.96
C ARG A 117 7.60 -19.60 -9.14
N GLU A 118 7.18 -20.70 -9.79
CA GLU A 118 7.92 -21.41 -10.83
C GLU A 118 8.21 -20.54 -12.06
N TYR A 119 7.31 -19.62 -12.38
CA TYR A 119 7.47 -18.64 -13.47
C TYR A 119 7.33 -17.23 -12.88
N PRO A 120 8.42 -16.65 -12.36
CA PRO A 120 8.37 -15.34 -11.73
C PRO A 120 8.05 -14.25 -12.75
N ASP A 121 7.12 -13.37 -12.40
CA ASP A 121 6.80 -12.20 -13.22
C ASP A 121 7.81 -11.08 -12.92
N SER A 122 8.78 -10.89 -13.81
CA SER A 122 9.87 -9.93 -13.64
C SER A 122 9.38 -8.50 -13.48
N TYR A 123 8.27 -8.13 -14.13
CA TYR A 123 7.71 -6.78 -14.08
C TYR A 123 7.09 -6.53 -12.72
N TYR A 124 6.20 -7.43 -12.29
CA TYR A 124 5.56 -7.32 -10.99
C TYR A 124 6.59 -7.31 -9.86
N LEU A 125 7.53 -8.26 -9.88
CA LEU A 125 8.56 -8.35 -8.85
C LEU A 125 9.40 -7.08 -8.81
N LYS A 126 9.72 -6.49 -9.96
CA LYS A 126 10.47 -5.24 -9.99
C LYS A 126 9.69 -4.05 -9.41
N VAL A 127 8.40 -3.92 -9.74
CA VAL A 127 7.54 -2.90 -9.10
C VAL A 127 7.45 -3.14 -7.60
N ARG A 128 7.26 -4.40 -7.17
CA ARG A 128 7.11 -4.79 -5.78
C ARG A 128 8.37 -4.52 -4.96
N GLU A 129 9.56 -4.81 -5.50
CA GLU A 129 10.87 -4.49 -4.90
C GLU A 129 11.07 -2.98 -4.73
N ASN A 130 10.55 -2.19 -5.68
CA ASN A 130 10.63 -0.74 -5.65
C ASN A 130 9.45 -0.07 -4.93
N SER A 131 8.60 -0.85 -4.24
CA SER A 131 7.41 -0.35 -3.56
C SER A 131 7.59 -0.31 -2.04
N ILE A 132 7.11 0.78 -1.43
CA ILE A 132 6.88 0.88 0.01
C ILE A 132 5.38 0.80 0.28
N LEU A 133 4.99 -0.04 1.23
CA LEU A 133 3.61 -0.26 1.63
C LEU A 133 3.39 0.27 3.04
N ILE A 134 2.54 1.28 3.17
CA ILE A 134 2.20 1.91 4.44
C ILE A 134 0.74 1.63 4.77
N GLY A 135 0.52 0.88 5.85
CA GLY A 135 -0.81 0.49 6.29
C GLY A 135 -1.45 1.48 7.25
N VAL A 136 -2.77 1.41 7.37
CA VAL A 136 -3.59 2.14 8.35
C VAL A 136 -4.62 1.21 8.96
N GLU A 137 -5.05 1.51 10.17
CA GLU A 137 -6.15 0.78 10.79
C GLU A 137 -7.50 1.07 10.10
N CYS A 138 -8.41 0.10 10.22
CA CYS A 138 -9.72 0.12 9.57
C CYS A 138 -10.78 -0.32 10.57
N ILE A 139 -11.94 0.34 10.54
CA ILE A 139 -13.14 -0.10 11.25
C ILE A 139 -14.07 -0.77 10.22
N PRO A 140 -14.15 -2.12 10.18
CA PRO A 140 -14.97 -2.82 9.21
C PRO A 140 -16.48 -2.62 9.49
N ASP A 141 -17.29 -2.56 8.44
CA ASP A 141 -18.76 -2.56 8.53
C ASP A 141 -19.36 -3.97 8.29
N ASP A 142 -20.68 -4.05 8.18
CA ASP A 142 -21.44 -5.28 7.93
C ASP A 142 -21.20 -5.92 6.56
N LYS A 143 -20.62 -5.19 5.60
CA LYS A 143 -20.29 -5.66 4.25
C LYS A 143 -18.83 -6.10 4.12
N CYS A 144 -18.04 -6.02 5.20
CA CYS A 144 -16.64 -6.45 5.21
C CYS A 144 -16.49 -7.93 5.59
N PHE A 145 -15.71 -8.67 4.81
CA PHE A 145 -15.44 -10.12 5.03
C PHE A 145 -14.08 -10.39 5.68
N CYS A 146 -13.37 -9.37 6.16
CA CYS A 146 -11.99 -9.52 6.64
C CYS A 146 -11.89 -10.49 7.83
N LEU A 147 -12.89 -10.50 8.71
CA LEU A 147 -12.96 -11.42 9.85
C LEU A 147 -13.23 -12.86 9.40
N SER A 148 -14.23 -13.08 8.53
CA SER A 148 -14.57 -14.43 8.05
C SER A 148 -13.45 -15.06 7.22
N MET A 149 -12.72 -14.23 6.46
CA MET A 149 -11.58 -14.64 5.64
C MET A 149 -10.26 -14.67 6.42
N ARG A 150 -10.27 -14.31 7.72
CA ARG A 150 -9.07 -14.23 8.58
C ARG A 150 -7.97 -13.30 8.04
N THR A 151 -8.36 -12.23 7.35
CA THR A 151 -7.45 -11.21 6.78
C THR A 151 -7.41 -9.93 7.61
N ASN A 152 -7.96 -9.94 8.83
CA ASN A 152 -7.95 -8.83 9.77
C ASN A 152 -6.68 -8.73 10.62
N ARG A 153 -5.64 -9.51 10.30
CA ARG A 153 -4.34 -9.51 10.97
C ARG A 153 -3.23 -9.73 9.95
N VAL A 154 -2.09 -9.08 10.17
CA VAL A 154 -0.88 -9.19 9.34
C VAL A 154 0.33 -9.09 10.25
N GLU A 155 1.30 -9.99 10.09
CA GLU A 155 2.57 -9.94 10.83
C GLU A 155 3.71 -9.29 10.03
N ASN A 156 3.61 -9.30 8.70
CA ASN A 156 4.63 -8.81 7.77
C ASN A 156 4.01 -8.47 6.40
N GLY A 157 4.77 -7.83 5.52
CA GLY A 157 4.31 -7.44 4.18
C GLY A 157 3.92 -5.97 4.06
N PHE A 158 4.28 -5.16 5.06
CA PHE A 158 4.23 -3.71 5.04
C PHE A 158 5.53 -3.17 5.65
N ASP A 159 5.87 -1.92 5.34
CA ASP A 159 7.09 -1.25 5.81
C ASP A 159 6.80 -0.36 7.03
N LEU A 160 5.63 0.26 7.05
CA LEU A 160 5.13 1.07 8.16
C LEU A 160 3.63 0.85 8.34
N PHE A 161 3.13 1.00 9.56
CA PHE A 161 1.71 0.88 9.86
C PHE A 161 1.30 1.96 10.84
N PHE A 162 0.33 2.79 10.46
CA PHE A 162 -0.19 3.85 11.31
C PHE A 162 -1.36 3.35 12.16
N LEU A 163 -1.26 3.62 13.46
CA LEU A 163 -2.38 3.51 14.39
C LEU A 163 -2.94 4.91 14.68
N ASP A 164 -4.25 5.07 14.53
CA ASP A 164 -5.02 6.30 14.75
C ASP A 164 -5.15 6.58 16.25
N GLY A 165 -4.40 7.56 16.75
CA GLY A 165 -4.64 8.18 18.04
C GLY A 165 -5.48 9.45 17.92
N ASP A 166 -5.69 10.18 19.02
CA ASP A 166 -6.47 11.43 18.98
C ASP A 166 -5.75 12.52 18.14
N GLU A 167 -4.57 12.96 18.57
CA GLU A 167 -3.79 14.03 17.91
C GLU A 167 -2.58 13.54 17.09
N GLU A 168 -2.20 12.28 17.27
CA GLU A 168 -0.98 11.68 16.74
C GLU A 168 -1.28 10.31 16.14
N TYR A 169 -0.57 9.95 15.08
CA TYR A 169 -0.43 8.55 14.65
C TYR A 169 0.76 7.93 15.38
N TYR A 170 0.62 6.65 15.75
CA TYR A 170 1.63 5.82 16.38
C TYR A 170 2.20 4.78 15.42
#